data_AF-A0A0B4EZD3-F1
#
_entry.id   AF-A0A0B4EZD3-F1
#
_cell.length_a   1.000
_cell.length_b   1.000
_cell.length_c   1.000
_cell.angle_alpha   90.00
_cell.angle_beta   90.00
_cell.angle_gamma   90.00
#
_symmetry.space_group_name_H-M   'P 1'
#
loop_
_entity.id
_entity.type
_entity.pdbx_description
1 polymer ?
#
loop_
_entity_poly.entity_id
_entity_poly.type
_entity_poly.pdbx_seq_one_letter_code
_entity_poly.pdbx_strand_id
1 'polypeptide(L)' 'MTAAEQLLPSVNGLDTVKTNADASVDVYFGPGKPAEAADTNWIQTVDGLNFLVAVRLYGPGVEFFDQTWKPDDLVKID' A
#
# COMPACT_ATOMS: atom_id res chain seq x y z
N MET A 1 -4.66 -12.11 10.07
CA MET A 1 -5.36 -11.18 10.96
C MET A 1 -4.29 -10.45 11.74
N THR A 2 -4.18 -9.14 11.60
CA THR A 2 -3.31 -8.31 12.45
C THR A 2 -4.06 -7.96 13.74
N ALA A 3 -3.36 -7.43 14.74
CA ALA A 3 -3.99 -6.90 15.95
C ALA A 3 -4.54 -5.47 15.76
N ALA A 4 -4.55 -4.95 14.53
CA ALA A 4 -5.06 -3.62 14.21
C ALA A 4 -6.60 -3.61 14.20
N GLU A 5 -7.19 -2.43 14.40
CA GLU A 5 -8.65 -2.24 14.36
C GLU A 5 -9.21 -2.33 12.93
N GLN A 6 -8.43 -1.88 11.95
CA GLN A 6 -8.75 -2.08 10.54
C GLN A 6 -8.85 -3.57 10.22
N LEU A 7 -10.01 -3.99 9.70
CA LEU A 7 -10.36 -5.39 9.50
C LEU A 7 -9.41 -6.14 8.55
N LEU A 8 -8.98 -5.46 7.47
CA LEU A 8 -8.14 -6.05 6.42
C LEU A 8 -6.77 -5.38 6.40
N PRO A 9 -5.66 -6.15 6.47
CA PRO A 9 -4.30 -5.62 6.42
C PRO A 9 -3.82 -5.46 4.96
N SER A 10 -4.71 -5.05 4.05
CA SER A 10 -4.43 -4.98 2.62
C SER A 10 -5.40 -4.05 1.90
N VAL A 11 -4.90 -3.42 0.85
CA VAL A 11 -5.66 -2.75 -0.21
C VAL A 11 -5.32 -3.46 -1.52
N ASN A 12 -6.29 -3.60 -2.42
CA ASN A 12 -6.11 -4.33 -3.67
C ASN A 12 -6.88 -3.69 -4.85
N GLY A 13 -6.63 -4.17 -6.07
CA GLY A 13 -7.20 -3.60 -7.29
C GLY A 13 -8.71 -3.77 -7.48
N LEU A 14 -9.39 -4.53 -6.60
CA LEU A 14 -10.86 -4.61 -6.57
C LEU A 14 -11.49 -3.54 -5.66
N ASP A 15 -10.69 -2.87 -4.83
CA ASP A 15 -11.15 -1.80 -3.94
C ASP A 15 -11.27 -0.48 -4.72
N THR A 16 -12.10 0.44 -4.21
CA THR A 16 -12.11 1.82 -4.70
C THR A 16 -11.01 2.61 -4.01
N VAL A 17 -9.91 2.88 -4.72
CA VAL A 17 -8.77 3.65 -4.23
C VAL A 17 -8.71 5.05 -4.86
N LYS A 18 -8.10 6.00 -4.17
CA LYS A 18 -7.75 7.30 -4.77
C LYS A 18 -6.52 7.12 -5.66
N THR A 19 -6.60 7.58 -6.90
CA THR A 19 -5.48 7.60 -7.86
C THR A 19 -4.94 9.01 -8.04
N ASN A 20 -3.66 9.08 -8.38
CA ASN A 20 -2.97 10.32 -8.73
C ASN A 20 -3.27 10.71 -10.19
N ALA A 21 -2.88 11.92 -10.60
CA ALA A 21 -3.13 12.43 -11.95
C ALA A 21 -2.42 11.62 -13.06
N ASP A 22 -1.31 10.96 -12.72
CA ASP A 22 -0.55 10.05 -13.59
C ASP A 22 -1.04 8.59 -13.51
N ALA A 23 -2.19 8.36 -12.86
CA ALA A 23 -2.78 7.06 -12.58
C ALA A 23 -2.00 6.16 -11.61
N SER A 24 -0.93 6.65 -10.98
CA SER A 24 -0.28 5.95 -9.86
C SER A 24 -1.19 5.91 -8.62
N VAL A 25 -0.85 5.05 -7.66
CA VAL A 25 -1.56 4.89 -6.39
C VAL A 25 -0.53 4.90 -5.26
N ASP A 26 -0.66 5.86 -4.36
CA ASP A 26 0.10 5.87 -3.12
C ASP A 26 -0.62 5.06 -2.04
N VAL A 27 0.08 4.16 -1.37
CA VAL A 27 -0.44 3.39 -0.24
C VAL A 27 0.38 3.70 1.01
N TYR A 28 -0.31 4.15 2.05
CA TYR A 28 0.28 4.58 3.30
C TYR A 28 0.18 3.49 4.36
N PHE A 29 1.18 3.43 5.24
CA PHE A 29 1.25 2.46 6.33
C PHE A 29 1.57 3.20 7.63
N GLY A 30 0.85 2.89 8.71
CA GLY A 30 1.12 3.50 10.01
C GLY A 30 0.04 3.19 11.05
N PRO A 31 0.29 3.40 12.35
CA PRO A 31 -0.68 3.10 13.40
C PRO A 31 -1.89 4.04 13.39
N GLY A 32 -1.68 5.27 12.90
CA GLY A 32 -2.72 6.23 12.57
C GLY A 32 -2.65 6.62 11.09
N LYS A 33 -3.77 7.08 10.55
CA LYS A 33 -3.87 7.53 9.17
C LYS A 33 -3.13 8.86 8.98
N PRO A 34 -2.17 8.96 8.05
CA PRO A 34 -1.54 10.24 7.71
C PRO A 34 -2.56 11.25 7.17
N ALA A 35 -2.28 12.55 7.32
CA ALA A 35 -3.23 13.61 6.95
C ALA A 35 -3.44 13.70 5.43
N GLU A 36 -2.39 13.42 4.67
CA GLU A 36 -2.36 13.39 3.21
C GLU A 36 -3.00 12.12 2.62
N ALA A 37 -3.14 11.07 3.42
CA ALA A 37 -3.69 9.80 2.97
C ALA A 37 -5.21 9.85 2.87
N ALA A 38 -5.74 9.43 1.71
CA ALA A 38 -7.14 9.08 1.59
C ALA A 38 -7.48 7.88 2.48
N ASP A 39 -8.71 7.82 2.99
CA ASP A 39 -9.16 6.72 3.85
C ASP A 39 -9.04 5.35 3.16
N THR A 40 -9.13 5.33 1.83
CA THR A 40 -9.03 4.14 0.98
C THR A 40 -7.59 3.73 0.66
N ASN A 41 -6.60 4.54 1.00
CA ASN A 41 -5.20 4.37 0.62
C ASN A 41 -4.29 4.16 1.84
N TRP A 42 -4.83 3.75 2.99
CA TRP A 42 -4.07 3.52 4.21
C TRP A 42 -4.31 2.13 4.79
N ILE A 43 -3.23 1.51 5.27
CA ILE A 43 -3.22 0.23 5.98
C ILE A 43 -2.66 0.47 7.38
N GLN A 44 -3.48 0.20 8.38
CA GLN A 44 -3.17 0.36 9.78
C GLN A 44 -2.13 -0.68 10.22
N THR A 45 -1.02 -0.19 10.77
CA THR A 45 -0.03 -1.00 11.47
C THR A 45 -0.29 -0.97 12.97
N VAL A 46 0.43 -1.78 13.74
CA VAL A 46 0.29 -1.79 15.21
C VAL A 46 1.45 -1.01 15.81
N ASP A 47 1.16 -0.07 16.69
CA ASP A 47 2.19 0.74 17.34
C ASP A 47 3.16 -0.13 18.16
N GLY A 48 4.45 0.20 18.09
CA GLY A 48 5.52 -0.57 18.74
C GLY A 48 5.84 -1.93 18.12
N LEU A 49 5.16 -2.35 17.03
CA LEU A 49 5.44 -3.61 16.33
C LEU A 49 6.05 -3.38 14.94
N ASN A 50 7.03 -4.20 14.60
CA ASN A 50 7.57 -4.23 13.24
C ASN A 50 6.56 -4.86 12.27
N PHE A 51 6.62 -4.45 11.01
CA PHE A 51 5.81 -5.02 9.93
C PHE A 51 6.65 -5.25 8.67
N LEU A 52 6.07 -5.99 7.73
CA LEU A 52 6.60 -6.20 6.39
C LEU A 52 5.54 -5.82 5.37
N VAL A 53 5.95 -5.31 4.22
CA VAL A 53 5.06 -5.04 3.09
C VAL A 53 5.34 -6.04 1.99
N ALA A 54 4.27 -6.60 1.43
CA ALA A 54 4.35 -7.53 0.33
C ALA A 54 3.40 -7.08 -0.77
N VAL A 55 3.94 -6.80 -1.96
CA VAL A 55 3.17 -6.52 -3.16
C VAL A 55 2.90 -7.84 -3.88
N ARG A 56 1.63 -8.13 -4.18
CA ARG A 56 1.22 -9.32 -4.93
C ARG A 56 0.65 -8.90 -6.28
N LEU A 57 1.25 -9.40 -7.35
CA LEU A 57 0.81 -9.17 -8.72
C LEU A 57 0.10 -10.42 -9.23
N TYR A 58 -1.11 -10.26 -9.77
CA TYR A 58 -1.90 -11.35 -10.33
C TYR A 58 -1.95 -11.19 -11.85
N GLY A 59 -1.19 -12.03 -12.56
CA GLY A 59 -1.03 -11.92 -14.01
C GLY A 59 -0.27 -10.67 -14.47
N PRO A 60 0.94 -10.41 -13.97
CA PRO A 60 1.72 -9.25 -14.39
C PRO A 60 2.11 -9.32 -15.88
N GLY A 61 2.30 -8.15 -16.50
CA GLY A 61 2.84 -8.00 -17.85
C GLY A 61 4.33 -8.35 -17.96
N VAL A 62 4.88 -8.23 -19.17
CA VAL A 62 6.30 -8.52 -19.46
C VAL A 62 7.26 -7.59 -18.71
N GLU A 63 6.79 -6.38 -18.41
CA GLU A 63 7.54 -5.29 -17.79
C GLU A 63 8.02 -5.64 -16.37
N PHE A 64 7.28 -6.52 -15.69
CA PHE A 64 7.71 -7.07 -14.39
C PHE A 64 8.88 -8.05 -14.54
N PHE A 65 8.88 -8.88 -15.59
CA PHE A 65 9.88 -9.93 -15.78
C PHE A 65 11.18 -9.38 -16.38
N ASP A 66 11.09 -8.45 -17.32
CA ASP A 66 12.26 -7.77 -17.90
C ASP A 66 12.79 -6.61 -17.03
N GLN A 67 12.09 -6.32 -15.92
CA GLN A 67 12.43 -5.31 -14.92
C GLN A 67 12.41 -3.86 -15.45
N THR A 68 11.73 -3.60 -16.57
CA THR A 68 11.46 -2.23 -17.02
C THR A 68 10.45 -1.52 -16.11
N TRP A 69 9.65 -2.27 -15.37
CA TRP A 69 8.85 -1.79 -14.25
C TRP A 69 9.17 -2.56 -12.96
N LYS A 70 9.20 -1.83 -11.86
CA LYS A 70 9.27 -2.37 -10.49
C LYS A 70 8.46 -1.46 -9.56
N PRO A 71 7.90 -1.99 -8.46
CA PRO A 71 7.34 -1.13 -7.42
C PRO A 71 8.43 -0.26 -6.81
N ASP A 72 8.05 0.91 -6.31
CA ASP A 72 8.96 1.78 -5.58
C ASP A 72 9.29 1.22 -4.18
N ASP A 73 10.35 1.73 -3.58
CA ASP A 73 10.73 1.40 -2.21
C ASP A 73 9.75 2.02 -1.20
N LEU A 74 9.70 1.48 0.03
CA LEU A 74 8.99 2.14 1.12
C LEU A 74 9.72 3.41 1.53
N VAL A 75 9.03 4.54 1.37
CA VAL A 75 9.53 5.85 1.77
C VAL A 75 8.96 6.20 3.15
N LYS A 76 9.85 6.58 4.07
CA LYS A 76 9.44 7.14 5.36
C LYS A 76 8.92 8.56 5.13
N ILE A 77 7.73 8.84 5.65
CA ILE A 77 7.13 10.17 5.71
C ILE A 77 7.48 10.84 7.05
N ASP A 78 7.66 12.16 7.04
CA ASP A 78 8.04 12.98 8.21
C ASP A 78 6.81 13.48 8.99
#